data_AF-A0A948GZ96-F1
#
_entry.id   AF-A0A948GZ96-F1
#
_cell.length_a   1.000
_cell.length_b   1.000
_cell.length_c   1.000
_cell.angle_alpha   90.00
_cell.angle_beta   90.00
_cell.angle_gamma   90.00
#
_symmetry.space_group_name_H-M   'P 1'
#
loop_
_entity.id
_entity.type
_entity.pdbx_description
1 polymer ?
#
loop_
_entity_poly.entity_id
_entity_poly.type
_entity_poly.pdbx_seq_one_letter_code
_entity_poly.pdbx_strand_id
1 'polypeptide(L)'
;MPDIPQKDIARRSKDYSIQGYILSLAELVYLLVFLLLFQGLGFSARLAKFSTSITFHNSLSLLIYLFWLTIIYYLVGFPLFLYHSFIRERRFGLSGQKLSAWLKDQLKSLFIMYLVAGISLEVFYYFLRLTPVYWWLIVSFFWILLNLLMARIAPQVIIPLFFKCSKLEHGVLRERIVKLAAKMGVKIVDVFEIDFSKKTYKANAAFVGLGSSQKVLLADTLKEKFSDYEVEVIVAHEFAHYLRGHLLKLIVINSCTAIVCFYLIYRTSFWFFSFYNLTIF
;
A
#
# COMPACT_ATOMS: atom_id res chain seq x y z
N MET A 1 -30.53 -1.68 -6.76
CA MET A 1 -30.39 -0.39 -6.03
C MET A 1 -31.74 0.32 -6.13
N PRO A 2 -32.30 0.90 -5.05
CA PRO A 2 -33.46 1.76 -5.20
C PRO A 2 -33.13 2.89 -6.18
N ASP A 3 -34.12 3.34 -6.96
CA ASP A 3 -34.01 4.45 -7.92
C ASP A 3 -33.71 5.75 -7.17
N ILE A 4 -32.43 6.00 -6.88
CA ILE A 4 -31.96 7.27 -6.36
C ILE A 4 -31.89 8.21 -7.57
N PRO A 5 -32.53 9.40 -7.53
CA PRO A 5 -32.44 10.36 -8.62
C PRO A 5 -30.98 10.64 -9.01
N GLN A 6 -30.69 10.73 -10.31
CA GLN A 6 -29.32 10.90 -10.81
C GLN A 6 -28.60 12.13 -10.21
N LYS A 7 -29.37 13.20 -9.94
CA LYS A 7 -28.88 14.42 -9.25
C LYS A 7 -28.42 14.15 -7.82
N ASP A 8 -29.09 13.24 -7.11
CA ASP A 8 -28.74 12.85 -5.74
C ASP A 8 -27.53 11.91 -5.71
N ILE A 9 -27.37 11.06 -6.74
CA ILE A 9 -26.14 10.27 -6.94
C ILE A 9 -24.96 11.19 -7.19
N ALA A 10 -25.08 12.16 -8.11
CA ALA A 10 -24.00 13.09 -8.43
C ALA A 10 -23.57 13.92 -7.22
N ARG A 11 -24.54 14.44 -6.45
CA ARG A 11 -24.27 15.17 -5.21
C ARG A 11 -23.58 14.29 -4.17
N ARG A 12 -24.10 13.07 -3.94
CA ARG A 12 -23.53 12.12 -2.98
C ARG A 12 -22.10 11.73 -3.35
N SER A 13 -21.83 11.50 -4.64
CA SER A 13 -20.47 11.20 -5.14
C SER A 13 -19.52 12.38 -4.94
N LYS A 14 -19.98 13.61 -5.21
CA LYS A 14 -19.20 14.82 -4.94
C LYS A 14 -18.88 14.96 -3.45
N ASP A 15 -19.86 14.77 -2.58
CA ASP A 15 -19.69 14.85 -1.12
C ASP A 15 -18.71 13.77 -0.63
N TYR A 16 -18.80 12.54 -1.16
CA TYR A 16 -17.85 11.46 -0.88
C TYR A 16 -16.41 11.85 -1.24
N SER A 17 -16.20 12.37 -2.46
CA SER A 17 -14.88 12.79 -2.93
C SER A 17 -14.31 13.95 -2.13
N ILE A 18 -15.11 14.98 -1.82
CA ILE A 18 -14.66 16.13 -1.03
C ILE A 18 -14.26 15.69 0.38
N GLN A 19 -15.09 14.88 1.04
CA GLN A 19 -14.73 14.30 2.34
C GLN A 19 -13.49 13.41 2.24
N GLY A 20 -13.32 12.69 1.12
CA GLY A 20 -12.08 12.09 0.64
C GLY A 20 -10.86 12.97 0.85
N TYR A 21 -10.82 14.04 0.07
CA TYR A 21 -9.67 14.94 0.02
C TYR A 21 -9.41 15.64 1.35
N ILE A 22 -10.46 16.09 2.05
CA ILE A 22 -10.32 16.74 3.36
C ILE A 22 -9.68 15.79 4.38
N LEU A 23 -10.12 14.51 4.42
CA LEU A 23 -9.56 13.54 5.34
C LEU A 23 -8.12 13.18 4.98
N SER A 24 -7.79 13.02 3.69
CA SER A 24 -6.40 12.79 3.27
C SER A 24 -5.48 13.97 3.64
N LEU A 25 -5.97 15.22 3.51
CA LEU A 25 -5.23 16.39 3.97
C LEU A 25 -5.09 16.40 5.49
N ALA A 26 -6.15 16.06 6.23
CA ALA A 26 -6.11 15.96 7.69
C ALA A 26 -5.13 14.89 8.17
N GLU A 27 -5.06 13.73 7.49
CA GLU A 27 -4.09 12.67 7.78
C GLU A 27 -2.65 13.13 7.51
N LEU A 28 -2.42 13.90 6.44
CA LEU A 28 -1.11 14.50 6.16
C LEU A 28 -0.72 15.52 7.24
N VAL A 29 -1.62 16.43 7.60
CA VAL A 29 -1.39 17.42 8.67
C VAL A 29 -1.13 16.69 9.99
N TYR A 30 -1.92 15.67 10.30
CA TYR A 30 -1.72 14.82 11.47
C TYR A 30 -0.33 14.19 11.49
N LEU A 31 0.12 13.57 10.39
CA LEU A 31 1.46 12.99 10.29
C LEU A 31 2.55 14.03 10.56
N LEU A 32 2.47 15.20 9.92
CA LEU A 32 3.46 16.26 10.08
C LEU A 32 3.48 16.81 11.51
N VAL A 33 2.32 17.14 12.08
CA VAL A 33 2.20 17.63 13.46
C VAL A 33 2.68 16.58 14.45
N PHE A 34 2.31 15.31 14.25
CA PHE A 34 2.78 14.21 15.06
C PHE A 34 4.31 14.13 15.05
N LEU A 35 4.95 14.09 13.86
CA LEU A 35 6.41 14.02 13.76
C LEU A 35 7.09 15.24 14.38
N LEU A 36 6.59 16.45 14.14
CA LEU A 36 7.14 17.70 14.68
C LEU A 36 7.05 17.73 16.21
N LEU A 37 5.90 17.39 16.80
CA LEU A 37 5.74 17.36 18.25
C LEU A 37 6.51 16.19 18.88
N PHE A 38 6.50 15.03 18.25
CA PHE A 38 7.20 13.85 18.74
C PHE A 38 8.73 14.05 18.77
N GLN A 39 9.26 14.74 17.76
CA GLN A 39 10.67 15.16 17.74
C GLN A 39 10.93 16.35 18.66
N GLY A 40 10.16 17.43 18.55
CA GLY A 40 10.39 18.70 19.25
C GLY A 40 10.22 18.62 20.78
N LEU A 41 9.33 17.75 21.27
CA LEU A 41 9.17 17.49 22.70
C LEU A 41 10.15 16.43 23.25
N GLY A 42 11.04 15.90 22.39
CA GLY A 42 12.04 14.91 22.76
C GLY A 42 11.49 13.51 23.01
N PHE A 43 10.25 13.20 22.61
CA PHE A 43 9.67 11.87 22.78
C PHE A 43 10.42 10.81 21.99
N SER A 44 10.90 11.12 20.78
CA SER A 44 11.75 10.22 20.01
C SER A 44 13.02 9.82 20.78
N ALA A 45 13.74 10.78 21.36
CA ALA A 45 14.96 10.52 22.12
C ALA A 45 14.67 9.70 23.40
N ARG A 46 13.57 9.97 24.10
CA ARG A 46 13.15 9.17 25.27
C ARG A 46 12.82 7.74 24.87
N LEU A 47 12.12 7.55 23.75
CA LEU A 47 11.77 6.23 23.25
C LEU A 47 13.00 5.45 22.77
N ALA A 48 13.96 6.12 22.14
CA ALA A 48 15.25 5.53 21.77
C ALA A 48 16.00 5.04 23.01
N LYS A 49 16.12 5.88 24.05
CA LYS A 49 16.76 5.50 25.33
C LYS A 49 16.06 4.29 25.97
N PHE A 50 14.74 4.30 26.01
CA PHE A 50 13.95 3.17 26.50
C PHE A 50 14.24 1.89 25.71
N SER A 51 14.27 1.97 24.38
CA SER A 51 14.55 0.82 23.52
C SER A 51 15.96 0.26 23.74
N THR A 52 16.95 1.12 23.94
CA THR A 52 18.34 0.72 24.26
C THR A 52 18.51 0.20 25.69
N SER A 53 17.63 0.56 26.62
CA SER A 53 17.66 0.00 27.98
C SER A 53 17.14 -1.44 28.06
N ILE A 54 16.35 -1.88 27.09
CA ILE A 54 15.83 -3.26 27.03
C ILE A 54 16.87 -4.22 26.44
N THR A 55 17.67 -3.76 25.49
CA THR A 55 18.65 -4.60 24.79
C THR A 55 19.86 -3.82 24.34
N PHE A 56 21.04 -4.45 24.46
CA PHE A 56 22.30 -3.93 23.94
C PHE A 56 22.49 -4.19 22.43
N HIS A 57 21.65 -5.03 21.81
CA HIS A 57 21.72 -5.29 20.38
C HIS A 57 21.04 -4.17 19.58
N ASN A 58 21.83 -3.41 18.81
CA ASN A 58 21.36 -2.27 18.03
C ASN A 58 20.15 -2.58 17.13
N SER A 59 20.15 -3.74 16.47
CA SER A 59 19.04 -4.15 15.60
C SER A 59 17.74 -4.41 16.40
N LEU A 60 17.83 -5.17 17.49
CA LEU A 60 16.65 -5.42 18.31
C LEU A 60 16.12 -4.12 18.94
N SER A 61 17.02 -3.20 19.31
CA SER A 61 16.64 -1.88 19.81
C SER A 61 15.88 -1.06 18.77
N LEU A 62 16.31 -1.07 17.50
CA LEU A 62 15.60 -0.41 16.40
C LEU A 62 14.20 -1.00 16.21
N LEU A 63 14.05 -2.32 16.22
CA LEU A 63 12.75 -2.98 16.10
C LEU A 63 11.81 -2.60 17.26
N ILE A 64 12.30 -2.58 18.49
CA ILE A 64 11.53 -2.14 19.67
C ILE A 64 11.10 -0.68 19.52
N TYR A 65 12.01 0.19 19.09
CA TYR A 65 11.71 1.60 18.83
C TYR A 65 10.60 1.75 17.78
N LEU A 66 10.73 1.06 16.64
CA LEU A 66 9.74 1.10 15.56
C LEU A 66 8.39 0.55 16.00
N PHE A 67 8.38 -0.51 16.81
CA PHE A 67 7.16 -1.08 17.34
C PHE A 67 6.39 -0.03 18.15
N TRP A 68 7.03 0.58 19.14
CA TRP A 68 6.37 1.57 19.99
C TRP A 68 6.03 2.85 19.26
N LEU A 69 6.89 3.34 18.37
CA LEU A 69 6.60 4.49 17.52
C LEU A 69 5.32 4.25 16.71
N THR A 70 5.23 3.07 16.08
CA THR A 70 4.07 2.67 15.28
C THR A 70 2.82 2.56 16.15
N ILE A 71 2.90 1.91 17.31
CA ILE A 71 1.75 1.79 18.23
C ILE A 71 1.27 3.16 18.69
N ILE A 72 2.16 4.06 19.11
CA ILE A 72 1.79 5.40 19.56
C ILE A 72 1.15 6.19 18.43
N TYR A 73 1.73 6.16 17.22
CA TYR A 73 1.17 6.82 16.04
C TYR A 73 -0.24 6.32 15.74
N TYR A 74 -0.45 5.00 15.67
CA TYR A 74 -1.77 4.45 15.37
C TYR A 74 -2.79 4.68 16.48
N LEU A 75 -2.38 4.68 17.74
CA LEU A 75 -3.29 4.95 18.87
C LEU A 75 -3.77 6.40 18.87
N VAL A 76 -2.87 7.36 18.67
CA VAL A 76 -3.22 8.79 18.66
C VAL A 76 -4.05 9.13 17.42
N GLY A 77 -3.70 8.58 16.26
CA GLY A 77 -4.43 8.77 15.00
C GLY A 77 -5.70 7.91 14.86
N PHE A 78 -5.96 7.00 15.80
CA PHE A 78 -7.02 5.99 15.68
C PHE A 78 -8.40 6.58 15.34
N PRO A 79 -8.87 7.67 15.96
CA PRO A 79 -10.18 8.25 15.63
C PRO A 79 -10.28 8.69 14.16
N LEU A 80 -9.20 9.26 13.61
CA LEU A 80 -9.15 9.72 12.22
C LEU A 80 -9.16 8.52 11.26
N PHE A 81 -8.33 7.51 11.52
CA PHE A 81 -8.27 6.29 10.69
C PHE A 81 -9.58 5.50 10.72
N LEU A 82 -10.21 5.39 11.89
CA LEU A 82 -11.51 4.75 12.07
C LEU A 82 -12.60 5.51 11.29
N TYR A 83 -12.61 6.84 11.38
CA TYR A 83 -13.59 7.63 10.63
C TYR A 83 -13.38 7.47 9.12
N HIS A 84 -12.13 7.60 8.67
CA HIS A 84 -11.79 7.62 7.26
C HIS A 84 -12.09 6.29 6.55
N SER A 85 -11.63 5.18 7.12
CA SER A 85 -11.64 3.88 6.44
C SER A 85 -12.81 2.97 6.84
N PHE A 86 -13.48 3.24 7.96
CA PHE A 86 -14.63 2.44 8.41
C PHE A 86 -15.94 3.24 8.40
N ILE A 87 -16.05 4.30 9.21
CA ILE A 87 -17.32 5.01 9.42
C ILE A 87 -17.78 5.67 8.11
N ARG A 88 -16.90 6.38 7.41
CA ARG A 88 -17.23 7.04 6.13
C ARG A 88 -17.67 6.02 5.08
N GLU A 89 -16.90 4.96 4.89
CA GLU A 89 -17.22 3.93 3.88
C GLU A 89 -18.59 3.30 4.13
N ARG A 90 -18.98 3.06 5.39
CA ARG A 90 -20.33 2.58 5.74
C ARG A 90 -21.40 3.66 5.57
N ARG A 91 -21.14 4.91 5.98
CA ARG A 91 -22.07 6.05 5.80
C ARG A 91 -22.45 6.25 4.32
N PHE A 92 -21.49 6.05 3.40
CA PHE A 92 -21.74 6.13 1.97
C PHE A 92 -22.25 4.81 1.35
N GLY A 93 -22.49 3.77 2.15
CA GLY A 93 -23.00 2.48 1.67
C GLY A 93 -22.01 1.77 0.74
N LEU A 94 -20.71 2.01 0.90
CA LEU A 94 -19.63 1.41 0.10
C LEU A 94 -18.99 0.20 0.81
N SER A 95 -19.31 -0.02 2.08
CA SER A 95 -18.82 -1.14 2.87
C SER A 95 -19.90 -1.77 3.75
N GLY A 96 -19.98 -3.10 3.71
CA GLY A 96 -20.76 -3.92 4.65
C GLY A 96 -19.91 -4.54 5.76
N GLN A 97 -18.62 -4.20 5.85
CA GLN A 97 -17.68 -4.85 6.76
C GLN A 97 -18.08 -4.62 8.23
N LYS A 98 -18.03 -5.68 9.04
CA LYS A 98 -18.20 -5.59 10.50
C LYS A 98 -16.96 -4.96 11.13
N LEU A 99 -17.13 -4.21 12.22
CA LEU A 99 -16.02 -3.55 12.92
C LEU A 99 -14.92 -4.52 13.35
N SER A 100 -15.28 -5.70 13.85
CA SER A 100 -14.32 -6.74 14.26
C SER A 100 -13.51 -7.30 13.08
N ALA A 101 -14.13 -7.46 11.91
CA ALA A 101 -13.44 -7.90 10.70
C ALA A 101 -12.51 -6.79 10.18
N TRP A 102 -12.96 -5.53 10.23
CA TRP A 102 -12.14 -4.37 9.88
C TRP A 102 -10.93 -4.24 10.80
N LEU A 103 -11.09 -4.36 12.13
CA LEU A 103 -9.99 -4.34 13.09
C LEU A 103 -8.97 -5.45 12.82
N LYS A 104 -9.42 -6.68 12.52
CA LYS A 104 -8.53 -7.78 12.13
C LYS A 104 -7.72 -7.44 10.88
N ASP A 105 -8.33 -6.81 9.89
CA ASP A 105 -7.61 -6.37 8.70
C ASP A 105 -6.60 -5.26 9.01
N GLN A 106 -6.96 -4.29 9.87
CA GLN A 106 -6.02 -3.24 10.31
C GLN A 106 -4.82 -3.83 11.04
N LEU A 107 -5.02 -4.78 11.96
CA LEU A 107 -3.94 -5.44 12.69
C LEU A 107 -3.03 -6.26 11.75
N LYS A 108 -3.60 -6.99 10.79
CA LYS A 108 -2.82 -7.70 9.76
C LYS A 108 -2.00 -6.72 8.92
N SER A 109 -2.61 -5.61 8.49
CA SER A 109 -1.93 -4.58 7.69
C SER A 109 -0.79 -3.94 8.49
N LEU A 110 -1.04 -3.61 9.77
CA LEU A 110 -0.04 -3.06 10.67
C LEU A 110 1.15 -4.00 10.85
N PHE A 111 0.87 -5.29 11.04
CA PHE A 111 1.90 -6.31 11.20
C PHE A 111 2.76 -6.47 9.94
N ILE A 112 2.14 -6.57 8.76
CA ILE A 112 2.86 -6.66 7.48
C ILE A 112 3.72 -5.41 7.26
N MET A 113 3.16 -4.22 7.51
CA MET A 113 3.89 -2.95 7.39
C MET A 113 5.08 -2.91 8.34
N TYR A 114 4.89 -3.29 9.61
CA TYR A 114 5.96 -3.35 10.61
C TYR A 114 7.10 -4.28 10.19
N LEU A 115 6.79 -5.47 9.66
CA LEU A 115 7.82 -6.39 9.16
C LEU A 115 8.59 -5.83 7.97
N VAL A 116 7.88 -5.31 6.96
CA VAL A 116 8.53 -4.77 5.75
C VAL A 116 9.36 -3.54 6.08
N ALA A 117 8.83 -2.61 6.89
CA ALA A 117 9.54 -1.42 7.32
C ALA A 117 10.73 -1.76 8.22
N GLY A 118 10.56 -2.68 9.17
CA GLY A 118 11.62 -3.15 10.06
C GLY A 118 12.79 -3.75 9.30
N ILE A 119 12.54 -4.70 8.38
CA ILE A 119 13.59 -5.29 7.54
C ILE A 119 14.27 -4.21 6.69
N SER A 120 13.49 -3.31 6.09
CA SER A 120 14.04 -2.26 5.22
C SER A 120 14.94 -1.29 5.99
N LEU A 121 14.52 -0.88 7.19
CA LEU A 121 15.30 0.01 8.04
C LEU A 121 16.52 -0.69 8.65
N GLU A 122 16.43 -1.96 9.00
CA GLU A 122 17.60 -2.75 9.41
C GLU A 122 18.66 -2.79 8.32
N VAL A 123 18.27 -3.11 7.08
CA VAL A 123 19.19 -3.11 5.94
C VAL A 123 19.79 -1.72 5.73
N PHE A 124 18.96 -0.68 5.80
CA PHE A 124 19.40 0.71 5.71
C PHE A 124 20.48 1.03 6.76
N TYR A 125 20.18 0.82 8.04
CA TYR A 125 21.10 1.15 9.13
C TYR A 125 22.33 0.24 9.17
N TYR A 126 22.20 -1.01 8.75
CA TYR A 126 23.32 -1.92 8.62
C TYR A 126 24.35 -1.42 7.60
N PHE A 127 23.92 -1.07 6.38
CA PHE A 127 24.83 -0.56 5.36
C PHE A 127 25.30 0.87 5.62
N LEU A 128 24.49 1.67 6.31
CA LEU A 128 24.93 2.97 6.80
C LEU A 128 26.13 2.86 7.74
N ARG A 129 26.14 1.86 8.64
CA ARG A 129 27.26 1.57 9.55
C ARG A 129 28.46 0.93 8.84
N LEU A 130 28.20 0.03 7.89
CA LEU A 130 29.26 -0.74 7.24
C LEU A 130 30.02 0.07 6.17
N THR A 131 29.30 0.88 5.38
CA THR A 131 29.86 1.61 4.23
C THR A 131 29.31 3.03 4.14
N PRO A 132 29.77 3.98 4.98
CA PRO A 132 29.18 5.32 5.09
C PRO A 132 29.29 6.17 3.81
N VAL A 133 30.21 5.82 2.90
CA VAL A 133 30.38 6.50 1.61
C VAL A 133 29.44 5.95 0.52
N TYR A 134 29.18 4.64 0.53
CA TYR A 134 28.47 3.94 -0.55
C TYR A 134 27.09 3.41 -0.15
N TRP A 135 26.65 3.62 1.09
CA TRP A 135 25.37 3.09 1.59
C TRP A 135 24.19 3.46 0.70
N TRP A 136 24.17 4.68 0.14
CA TRP A 136 23.05 5.18 -0.66
C TRP A 136 22.85 4.36 -1.95
N LEU A 137 23.94 3.91 -2.58
CA LEU A 137 23.87 3.02 -3.75
C LEU A 137 23.37 1.64 -3.37
N ILE A 138 23.90 1.06 -2.30
CA ILE A 138 23.53 -0.29 -1.84
C ILE A 138 22.06 -0.32 -1.41
N VAL A 139 21.63 0.66 -0.61
CA VAL A 139 20.24 0.80 -0.17
C VAL A 139 19.32 1.05 -1.35
N SER A 140 19.73 1.86 -2.33
CA SER A 140 18.94 2.07 -3.55
C SER A 140 18.75 0.76 -4.30
N PHE A 141 19.82 -0.03 -4.50
CA PHE A 141 19.73 -1.32 -5.16
C PHE A 141 18.83 -2.30 -4.38
N PHE A 142 18.99 -2.36 -3.06
CA PHE A 142 18.11 -3.14 -2.20
C PHE A 142 16.64 -2.70 -2.34
N TRP A 143 16.36 -1.40 -2.36
CA TRP A 143 15.01 -0.87 -2.52
C TRP A 143 14.39 -1.26 -3.86
N ILE A 144 15.17 -1.24 -4.94
CA ILE A 144 14.74 -1.71 -6.27
C ILE A 144 14.38 -3.19 -6.22
N LEU A 145 15.27 -4.01 -5.64
CA LEU A 145 15.04 -5.44 -5.48
C LEU A 145 13.79 -5.73 -4.63
N LEU A 146 13.62 -4.99 -3.53
CA LEU A 146 12.45 -5.08 -2.66
C LEU A 146 11.16 -4.75 -3.42
N ASN A 147 11.15 -3.70 -4.24
CA ASN A 147 9.97 -3.35 -5.05
C ASN A 147 9.63 -4.43 -6.08
N LEU A 148 10.63 -4.97 -6.78
CA LEU A 148 10.44 -6.09 -7.72
C LEU A 148 9.91 -7.33 -7.00
N LEU A 149 10.47 -7.63 -5.83
CA LEU A 149 10.03 -8.75 -5.00
C LEU A 149 8.59 -8.55 -4.51
N MET A 150 8.25 -7.36 -4.02
CA MET A 150 6.89 -7.03 -3.59
C MET A 150 5.89 -7.08 -4.74
N ALA A 151 6.24 -6.65 -5.95
CA ALA A 151 5.38 -6.77 -7.13
C ALA A 151 5.04 -8.24 -7.47
N ARG A 152 5.93 -9.17 -7.11
CA ARG A 152 5.71 -10.62 -7.28
C ARG A 152 5.00 -11.26 -6.08
N ILE A 153 5.37 -10.89 -4.86
CA ILE A 153 4.83 -11.43 -3.61
C ILE A 153 3.41 -10.93 -3.35
N ALA A 154 3.11 -9.66 -3.63
CA ALA A 154 1.84 -9.06 -3.24
C ALA A 154 0.61 -9.82 -3.79
N PRO A 155 0.56 -10.20 -5.08
CA PRO A 155 -0.60 -10.94 -5.63
C PRO A 155 -0.69 -12.41 -5.22
N GLN A 156 0.38 -12.98 -4.67
CA GLN A 156 0.46 -14.40 -4.31
C GLN A 156 0.30 -14.64 -2.80
N VAL A 157 0.75 -13.68 -1.98
CA VAL A 157 0.81 -13.80 -0.53
C VAL A 157 -0.03 -12.71 0.12
N ILE A 158 0.23 -11.44 -0.20
CA ILE A 158 -0.40 -10.31 0.52
C ILE A 158 -1.91 -10.26 0.22
N ILE A 159 -2.33 -10.27 -1.06
CA ILE A 159 -3.75 -10.21 -1.42
C ILE A 159 -4.53 -11.37 -0.78
N PRO A 160 -4.09 -12.64 -0.87
CA PRO A 160 -4.77 -13.77 -0.21
C PRO A 160 -4.88 -13.69 1.32
N LEU A 161 -4.03 -12.93 2.02
CA LEU A 161 -4.17 -12.69 3.47
C LEU A 161 -5.39 -11.82 3.81
N PHE A 162 -5.89 -11.05 2.84
CA PHE A 162 -7.04 -10.18 3.01
C PHE A 162 -8.29 -10.76 2.34
N PHE A 163 -8.17 -11.36 1.17
CA PHE A 163 -9.31 -11.79 0.35
C PHE A 163 -9.17 -13.24 -0.07
N LYS A 164 -10.30 -13.96 -0.14
CA LYS A 164 -10.30 -15.26 -0.80
C LYS A 164 -10.25 -15.04 -2.31
N CYS A 165 -9.30 -15.71 -2.94
CA CYS A 165 -9.14 -15.74 -4.38
C CYS A 165 -9.43 -17.16 -4.87
N SER A 166 -10.40 -17.32 -5.76
CA SER A 166 -10.74 -18.59 -6.41
C SER A 166 -10.59 -18.47 -7.92
N LYS A 167 -10.30 -19.57 -8.62
CA LYS A 167 -10.30 -19.52 -10.09
C LYS A 167 -11.71 -19.17 -10.56
N LEU A 168 -11.82 -18.31 -11.57
CA LEU A 168 -13.10 -17.98 -12.16
C LEU A 168 -13.66 -19.24 -12.82
N GLU A 169 -14.91 -19.58 -12.50
CA GLU A 169 -15.59 -20.75 -13.05
C GLU A 169 -15.67 -20.70 -14.58
N HIS A 170 -15.79 -21.87 -15.20
CA HIS A 170 -16.02 -21.97 -16.62
C HIS A 170 -17.39 -21.37 -16.98
N GLY A 171 -17.42 -20.46 -17.95
CA GLY A 171 -18.63 -19.77 -18.36
C GLY A 171 -18.36 -18.70 -19.41
N VAL A 172 -19.43 -18.06 -19.88
CA VAL A 172 -19.43 -17.08 -20.98
C VAL A 172 -18.41 -15.95 -20.72
N LEU A 173 -18.42 -15.36 -19.53
CA LEU A 173 -17.50 -14.28 -19.16
C LEU A 173 -16.02 -14.70 -19.26
N ARG A 174 -15.67 -15.88 -18.74
CA ARG A 174 -14.29 -16.39 -18.78
C ARG A 174 -13.84 -16.58 -20.23
N GLU A 175 -14.69 -17.16 -21.07
CA GLU A 175 -14.38 -17.35 -22.48
C GLU A 175 -14.20 -16.04 -23.23
N ARG A 176 -15.03 -15.03 -22.96
CA ARG A 176 -14.89 -13.69 -23.53
C ARG A 176 -13.55 -13.06 -23.16
N ILE A 177 -13.15 -13.13 -21.89
CA ILE A 177 -11.86 -12.61 -21.43
C ILE A 177 -10.68 -13.33 -22.09
N VAL A 178 -10.74 -14.66 -22.20
CA VAL A 178 -9.69 -15.45 -22.85
C VAL A 178 -9.60 -15.11 -24.34
N LYS A 179 -10.73 -15.00 -25.04
CA LYS A 179 -10.78 -14.57 -26.45
C LYS A 179 -10.24 -13.15 -26.64
N LEU A 180 -10.62 -12.23 -25.75
CA LEU A 180 -10.15 -10.85 -25.77
C LEU A 180 -8.62 -10.79 -25.61
N ALA A 181 -8.06 -11.52 -24.65
CA ALA A 181 -6.61 -11.57 -24.50
C ALA A 181 -5.89 -12.19 -25.70
N ALA A 182 -6.43 -13.27 -26.27
CA ALA A 182 -5.88 -13.85 -27.48
C ALA A 182 -5.86 -12.82 -28.63
N LYS A 183 -6.96 -12.08 -28.81
CA LYS A 183 -7.07 -11.00 -29.81
C LYS A 183 -6.07 -9.85 -29.57
N MET A 184 -5.79 -9.54 -28.30
CA MET A 184 -4.86 -8.48 -27.91
C MET A 184 -3.39 -8.96 -27.80
N GLY A 185 -3.11 -10.24 -28.04
CA GLY A 185 -1.76 -10.81 -27.88
C GLY A 185 -1.29 -10.91 -26.43
N VAL A 186 -2.21 -10.87 -25.46
CA VAL A 186 -1.90 -10.99 -24.03
C VAL A 186 -1.85 -12.47 -23.66
N LYS A 187 -0.70 -12.93 -23.15
CA LYS A 187 -0.58 -14.25 -22.54
C LYS A 187 -1.24 -14.23 -21.15
N ILE A 188 -2.52 -14.55 -21.07
CA ILE A 188 -3.18 -14.78 -19.78
C ILE A 188 -2.70 -16.12 -19.22
N VAL A 189 -2.25 -16.11 -17.97
CA VAL A 189 -1.95 -17.35 -17.22
C VAL A 189 -3.21 -17.89 -16.56
N ASP A 190 -3.96 -17.04 -15.85
CA ASP A 190 -5.18 -17.44 -15.15
C ASP A 190 -6.11 -16.22 -14.88
N VAL A 191 -7.41 -16.48 -14.77
CA VAL A 191 -8.44 -15.52 -14.33
C VAL A 191 -9.00 -15.98 -12.99
N PHE A 192 -8.97 -15.11 -11.99
CA PHE A 192 -9.44 -15.37 -10.65
C PHE A 192 -10.55 -14.39 -10.26
N GLU A 193 -11.43 -14.87 -9.40
CA GLU A 193 -12.43 -14.09 -8.69
C GLU A 193 -11.95 -13.77 -7.28
N ILE A 194 -12.19 -12.53 -6.83
CA ILE A 194 -11.82 -12.04 -5.50
C ILE A 194 -13.05 -11.56 -4.73
N ASP A 195 -13.19 -11.98 -3.47
CA ASP A 195 -14.39 -11.80 -2.65
C ASP A 195 -14.54 -10.41 -2.01
N PHE A 196 -14.60 -9.36 -2.84
CA PHE A 196 -14.74 -7.98 -2.40
C PHE A 196 -16.03 -7.74 -1.61
N SER A 197 -17.12 -8.39 -2.00
CA SER A 197 -18.47 -8.22 -1.41
C SER A 197 -18.50 -8.35 0.12
N LYS A 198 -17.60 -9.15 0.71
CA LYS A 198 -17.49 -9.32 2.17
C LYS A 198 -17.02 -8.08 2.91
N LYS A 199 -16.37 -7.15 2.21
CA LYS A 199 -15.77 -5.94 2.79
C LYS A 199 -16.28 -4.67 2.15
N THR A 200 -16.40 -4.65 0.82
CA THR A 200 -16.77 -3.48 0.05
C THR A 200 -17.75 -3.83 -1.06
N TYR A 201 -18.62 -2.89 -1.38
CA TYR A 201 -19.53 -2.98 -2.52
C TYR A 201 -18.96 -2.30 -3.77
N LYS A 202 -17.72 -1.81 -3.71
CA LYS A 202 -17.00 -1.24 -4.85
C LYS A 202 -16.65 -2.33 -5.85
N ALA A 203 -16.86 -2.05 -7.12
CA ALA A 203 -16.45 -2.91 -8.22
C ALA A 203 -14.99 -2.61 -8.58
N ASN A 204 -14.22 -3.65 -8.91
CA ASN A 204 -12.85 -3.50 -9.37
C ASN A 204 -12.41 -4.69 -10.23
N ALA A 205 -11.45 -4.45 -11.11
CA ALA A 205 -10.68 -5.46 -11.81
C ALA A 205 -9.21 -5.05 -11.75
N ALA A 206 -8.29 -6.02 -11.75
CA ALA A 206 -6.88 -5.70 -11.79
C ALA A 206 -6.11 -6.77 -12.55
N PHE A 207 -5.17 -6.32 -13.39
CA PHE A 207 -4.10 -7.17 -13.89
C PHE A 207 -2.88 -7.05 -12.98
N VAL A 208 -2.53 -8.12 -12.27
CA VAL A 208 -1.48 -8.10 -11.24
C VAL A 208 -0.43 -9.18 -11.47
N GLY A 209 0.75 -8.97 -10.89
CA GLY A 209 1.87 -9.92 -10.95
C GLY A 209 2.93 -9.54 -11.98
N LEU A 210 4.04 -10.26 -11.95
CA LEU A 210 5.21 -10.01 -12.79
C LEU A 210 5.74 -11.33 -13.35
N GLY A 211 5.95 -11.39 -14.66
CA GLY A 211 6.39 -12.62 -15.34
C GLY A 211 5.35 -13.74 -15.21
N SER A 212 5.77 -14.91 -14.73
CA SER A 212 4.90 -16.09 -14.63
C SER A 212 3.83 -16.01 -13.53
N SER A 213 3.85 -15.01 -12.65
CA SER A 213 2.83 -14.83 -11.60
C SER A 213 1.63 -13.98 -12.03
N GLN A 214 1.62 -13.54 -13.30
CA GLN A 214 0.58 -12.67 -13.85
C GLN A 214 -0.79 -13.33 -13.79
N LYS A 215 -1.80 -12.59 -13.34
CA LYS A 215 -3.19 -13.06 -13.27
C LYS A 215 -4.16 -11.89 -13.36
N VAL A 216 -5.36 -12.18 -13.85
CA VAL A 216 -6.49 -11.24 -13.81
C VAL A 216 -7.26 -11.51 -12.53
N LEU A 217 -7.49 -10.47 -11.71
CA LEU A 217 -8.38 -10.51 -10.56
C LEU A 217 -9.66 -9.76 -10.89
N LEU A 218 -10.80 -10.42 -10.77
CA LEU A 218 -12.14 -9.83 -10.94
C LEU A 218 -12.89 -9.84 -9.62
N ALA A 219 -13.33 -8.67 -9.16
CA ALA A 219 -14.19 -8.60 -7.99
C ALA A 219 -15.55 -9.25 -8.26
N ASP A 220 -16.04 -10.03 -7.30
CA ASP A 220 -17.41 -10.56 -7.30
C ASP A 220 -18.46 -9.43 -7.48
N THR A 221 -18.27 -8.30 -6.81
CA THR A 221 -19.11 -7.10 -6.92
C THR A 221 -19.12 -6.48 -8.32
N LEU A 222 -18.07 -6.67 -9.12
CA LEU A 222 -18.03 -6.22 -10.51
C LEU A 222 -18.90 -7.14 -11.36
N LYS A 223 -18.77 -8.46 -11.19
CA LYS A 223 -19.58 -9.45 -11.90
C LYS A 223 -21.06 -9.35 -11.58
N GLU A 224 -21.42 -9.07 -10.33
CA GLU A 224 -22.82 -8.98 -9.90
C GLU A 224 -23.54 -7.74 -10.42
N LYS A 225 -22.82 -6.64 -10.68
CA LYS A 225 -23.42 -5.33 -10.96
C LYS A 225 -23.36 -4.90 -12.43
N PHE A 226 -22.47 -5.50 -13.20
CA PHE A 226 -22.19 -5.10 -14.58
C PHE A 226 -22.43 -6.27 -15.52
N SER A 227 -22.88 -5.96 -16.73
CA SER A 227 -23.03 -6.95 -17.79
C SER A 227 -21.66 -7.50 -18.22
N ASP A 228 -21.65 -8.70 -18.78
CA ASP A 228 -20.42 -9.31 -19.32
C ASP A 228 -19.71 -8.41 -20.33
N TYR A 229 -20.45 -7.59 -21.09
CA TYR A 229 -19.87 -6.64 -22.03
C TYR A 229 -19.16 -5.48 -21.33
N GLU A 230 -19.74 -4.91 -20.28
CA GLU A 230 -19.10 -3.85 -19.49
C GLU A 230 -17.85 -4.37 -18.76
N VAL A 231 -17.90 -5.60 -18.23
CA VAL A 231 -16.73 -6.25 -17.63
C VAL A 231 -15.62 -6.46 -18.67
N GLU A 232 -15.98 -6.91 -19.89
CA GLU A 232 -15.03 -7.07 -20.98
C GLU A 232 -14.32 -5.76 -21.34
N VAL A 233 -15.05 -4.63 -21.39
CA VAL A 233 -14.47 -3.30 -21.63
C VAL A 233 -13.48 -2.91 -20.54
N ILE A 234 -13.81 -3.17 -19.27
CA ILE A 234 -12.91 -2.89 -18.14
C ILE A 234 -11.65 -3.76 -18.23
N VAL A 235 -11.79 -5.05 -18.54
CA VAL A 235 -10.63 -5.95 -18.70
C VAL A 235 -9.78 -5.55 -19.90
N ALA A 236 -10.37 -5.06 -20.99
CA ALA A 236 -9.64 -4.52 -22.13
C ALA A 236 -8.77 -3.31 -21.73
N HIS A 237 -9.28 -2.45 -20.85
CA HIS A 237 -8.51 -1.34 -20.28
C HIS A 237 -7.31 -1.83 -19.47
N GLU A 238 -7.50 -2.83 -18.61
CA GLU A 238 -6.42 -3.46 -17.83
C GLU A 238 -5.35 -4.11 -18.74
N PHE A 239 -5.77 -4.77 -19.83
CA PHE A 239 -4.84 -5.32 -20.82
C PHE A 239 -4.08 -4.23 -21.58
N ALA A 240 -4.69 -3.07 -21.85
CA ALA A 240 -3.98 -1.95 -22.44
C ALA A 240 -2.85 -1.44 -21.53
N HIS A 241 -3.07 -1.37 -20.22
CA HIS A 241 -2.01 -1.04 -19.25
C HIS A 241 -0.88 -2.06 -19.24
N TYR A 242 -1.22 -3.34 -19.34
CA TYR A 242 -0.24 -4.41 -19.43
C TYR A 242 0.61 -4.31 -20.70
N LEU A 243 -0.02 -4.21 -21.87
CA LEU A 243 0.67 -4.10 -23.17
C LEU A 243 1.56 -2.85 -23.27
N ARG A 244 1.14 -1.74 -22.64
CA ARG A 244 1.94 -0.50 -22.59
C ARG A 244 3.04 -0.53 -21.53
N GLY A 245 3.19 -1.64 -20.80
CA GLY A 245 4.22 -1.83 -19.79
C GLY A 245 4.14 -0.85 -18.63
N HIS A 246 2.94 -0.39 -18.25
CA HIS A 246 2.77 0.66 -17.24
C HIS A 246 3.35 0.26 -15.87
N LEU A 247 3.23 -1.01 -15.48
CA LEU A 247 3.85 -1.52 -14.25
C LEU A 247 5.38 -1.37 -14.28
N LEU A 248 6.03 -1.74 -15.39
CA LEU A 248 7.48 -1.61 -15.54
C LEU A 248 7.90 -0.14 -15.55
N LYS A 249 7.17 0.74 -16.24
CA LYS A 249 7.41 2.20 -16.21
C LYS A 249 7.33 2.74 -14.79
N LEU A 250 6.32 2.34 -14.02
CA LEU A 250 6.17 2.78 -12.63
C LEU A 250 7.32 2.27 -11.74
N ILE A 251 7.75 1.01 -11.92
CA ILE A 251 8.91 0.46 -11.20
C ILE A 251 10.18 1.24 -11.53
N VAL A 252 10.43 1.55 -12.81
CA VAL A 252 11.59 2.34 -13.24
C VAL A 252 11.55 3.75 -12.66
N ILE A 253 10.40 4.45 -12.76
CA ILE A 253 10.24 5.80 -12.22
C ILE A 253 10.45 5.80 -10.69
N ASN A 254 9.89 4.84 -9.97
CA ASN A 254 10.07 4.70 -8.52
C ASN A 254 11.53 4.38 -8.17
N SER A 255 12.20 3.55 -8.98
CA SER A 255 13.62 3.20 -8.80
C SER A 255 14.52 4.42 -8.99
N CYS A 256 14.33 5.18 -10.08
CA CYS A 256 15.07 6.41 -10.34
C CYS A 256 14.83 7.46 -9.25
N THR A 257 13.57 7.65 -8.85
CA THR A 257 13.22 8.56 -7.75
C THR A 257 13.90 8.15 -6.45
N ALA A 258 13.90 6.86 -6.10
CA ALA A 258 14.55 6.37 -4.89
C ALA A 258 16.07 6.62 -4.92
N ILE A 259 16.74 6.35 -6.05
CA ILE A 259 18.18 6.63 -6.21
C ILE A 259 18.46 8.12 -5.99
N VAL A 260 17.68 8.99 -6.63
CA VAL A 260 17.83 10.45 -6.49
C VAL A 260 17.61 10.88 -5.04
N CYS A 261 16.55 10.39 -4.39
CA CYS A 261 16.26 10.71 -2.99
C CYS A 261 17.38 10.24 -2.05
N PHE A 262 17.85 9.00 -2.17
CA PHE A 262 18.94 8.50 -1.33
C PHE A 262 20.25 9.24 -1.59
N TYR A 263 20.55 9.59 -2.84
CA TYR A 263 21.69 10.43 -3.18
C TYR A 263 21.59 11.83 -2.58
N LEU A 264 20.41 12.46 -2.65
CA LEU A 264 20.17 13.77 -2.03
C LEU A 264 20.33 13.68 -0.52
N ILE A 265 19.78 12.66 0.13
CA ILE A 265 19.97 12.41 1.57
C ILE A 265 21.46 12.25 1.88
N TYR A 266 22.20 11.45 1.12
CA TYR A 266 23.64 11.31 1.29
C TYR A 266 24.36 12.66 1.22
N ARG A 267 24.06 13.48 0.20
CA ARG A 267 24.69 14.80 0.01
C ARG A 267 24.32 15.82 1.08
N THR A 268 23.08 15.83 1.57
CA THR A 268 22.61 16.81 2.56
C THR A 268 22.82 16.37 4.00
N SER A 269 22.96 15.06 4.24
CA SER A 269 23.17 14.50 5.58
C SER A 269 24.37 15.13 6.28
N PHE A 270 25.50 15.33 5.59
CA PHE A 270 26.68 15.97 6.17
C PHE A 270 26.38 17.39 6.68
N TRP A 271 25.66 18.19 5.89
CA TRP A 271 25.24 19.53 6.28
C TRP A 271 24.27 19.49 7.46
N PHE A 272 23.31 18.57 7.44
CA PHE A 272 22.32 18.42 8.51
C PHE A 272 22.99 18.00 9.84
N PHE A 273 23.84 16.98 9.82
CA PHE A 273 24.56 16.52 11.00
C PHE A 273 25.49 17.62 11.55
N SER A 274 26.20 18.33 10.67
CA SER A 274 27.02 19.48 11.06
C SER A 274 26.19 20.64 11.65
N PHE A 275 24.99 20.90 11.13
CA PHE A 275 24.12 21.96 11.63
C PHE A 275 23.56 21.66 13.02
N TYR A 276 23.20 20.41 13.29
CA TYR A 276 22.68 19.96 14.59
C TYR A 276 23.76 19.50 15.58
N ASN A 277 25.04 19.66 15.22
CA ASN A 277 26.19 19.22 16.01
C ASN A 277 26.11 17.73 16.41
N LEU A 278 25.53 16.92 15.53
CA LEU A 278 25.42 15.48 15.67
C LEU A 278 26.64 14.86 15.02
N THR A 279 27.38 14.03 15.75
CA THR A 279 28.51 13.30 15.16
C THR A 279 27.98 12.17 14.28
N ILE A 280 28.54 12.06 13.07
CA ILE A 280 28.44 10.82 12.32
C ILE A 280 29.52 9.93 12.92
N PHE A 281 29.06 8.96 13.72
CA PHE A 281 29.85 8.05 14.58
C PHE A 281 30.27 8.63 15.94
#